data_AF-A0A1V3BVI9-F1
#
_entry.id   AF-A0A1V3BVI9-F1
#
_cell.length_a   1.000
_cell.length_b   1.000
_cell.length_c   1.000
_cell.angle_alpha   90.00
_cell.angle_beta   90.00
_cell.angle_gamma   90.00
#
_symmetry.space_group_name_H-M   'P 1'
#
loop_
_entity.id
_entity.type
_entity.pdbx_description
1 polymer ?
#
loop_
_entity_poly.entity_id
_entity_poly.type
_entity_poly.pdbx_seq_one_letter_code
_entity_poly.pdbx_strand_id
1 'polypeptide(L)'
;MDHEPAPLAPALSGDLCGLSQCRRPLPARIGRGPRYEYCQDRTWDYDGKALTCRELGDAEKKWTTVFGRAPADTVLADLRAAVATARDPLGDLTAVLERVSTEVGEHADTALAEAAQARAAAAEAEGRAQTAETATDAARLAQQKAETDRDTAQTQAREAERVADRARREATSDRESAAVARGAAERLEQETERLRAEAAELQGQANAAAAQAERAQAQHQAAAEERDRLRTQLDTERREGAAERTRLTAQTERLSTDYAVRLDELQQAHTDAQDRAARAHAEQVADLQRKAGRGELLAEQHTQLQEQCQLLRLDRGDARRGLQMAVRALDAGQPSQQVRDILQRHLDQAEPAAQDTGSTSTDDAFVPPTGEERRS
;
A
#
# COMPACT_ATOMS: atom_id res chain seq x y z
N MET A 1 -194.71 14.85 73.07
CA MET A 1 -194.23 16.20 72.72
C MET A 1 -194.31 16.30 71.21
N ASP A 2 -195.52 16.36 70.67
CA ASP A 2 -196.34 17.59 70.56
C ASP A 2 -195.63 18.58 69.62
N HIS A 3 -196.19 19.09 68.52
CA HIS A 3 -197.58 19.23 68.08
C HIS A 3 -197.57 19.57 66.56
N GLU A 4 -198.56 19.05 65.80
CA GLU A 4 -199.33 19.75 64.74
C GLU A 4 -198.71 20.17 63.36
N PRO A 5 -199.54 20.38 62.31
CA PRO A 5 -200.50 19.45 61.71
C PRO A 5 -200.43 19.39 60.15
N ALA A 6 -201.26 18.49 59.60
CA ALA A 6 -201.47 18.10 58.20
C ALA A 6 -201.68 19.24 57.16
N PRO A 7 -201.62 18.96 55.83
CA PRO A 7 -202.79 18.33 55.19
C PRO A 7 -202.53 17.31 54.05
N LEU A 8 -203.42 16.31 54.03
CA LEU A 8 -204.14 15.71 52.89
C LEU A 8 -203.37 15.11 51.69
N ALA A 9 -203.39 13.78 51.64
CA ALA A 9 -202.81 12.91 50.63
C ALA A 9 -203.57 12.90 49.27
N PRO A 10 -202.87 12.95 48.12
CA PRO A 10 -203.42 12.61 46.82
C PRO A 10 -203.27 11.10 46.52
N ALA A 11 -204.30 10.52 45.92
CA ALA A 11 -204.36 9.12 45.50
C ALA A 11 -203.15 8.74 44.61
N LEU A 12 -202.47 7.62 44.92
CA LEU A 12 -201.32 7.10 44.17
C LEU A 12 -201.79 6.25 42.97
N SER A 13 -201.16 6.44 41.80
CA SER A 13 -201.32 5.60 40.61
C SER A 13 -200.18 4.58 40.50
N GLY A 14 -200.46 3.34 40.12
CA GLY A 14 -199.55 2.18 40.21
C GLY A 14 -198.30 2.11 39.33
N ASP A 15 -197.74 3.22 38.83
CA ASP A 15 -196.51 3.23 38.01
C ASP A 15 -195.26 3.49 38.88
N LEU A 16 -194.20 2.66 38.78
CA LEU A 16 -192.95 2.74 39.60
C LEU A 16 -191.77 3.38 38.83
N CYS A 17 -190.84 4.01 39.54
CA CYS A 17 -189.61 4.62 39.02
C CYS A 17 -188.74 3.63 38.22
N GLY A 18 -188.29 4.04 37.03
CA GLY A 18 -187.55 3.22 36.07
C GLY A 18 -186.13 2.81 36.47
N LEU A 19 -185.55 3.39 37.53
CA LEU A 19 -184.26 2.94 38.06
C LEU A 19 -184.47 1.61 38.80
N SER A 20 -183.76 0.57 38.37
CA SER A 20 -183.98 -0.82 38.78
C SER A 20 -183.91 -1.02 40.30
N GLN A 21 -183.07 -0.22 40.98
CA GLN A 21 -182.90 -0.20 42.43
C GLN A 21 -183.87 0.73 43.19
N CYS A 22 -184.49 1.73 42.56
CA CYS A 22 -185.35 2.69 43.27
C CYS A 22 -186.81 2.25 43.34
N ARG A 23 -187.40 1.85 42.19
CA ARG A 23 -188.77 1.32 42.03
C ARG A 23 -189.87 1.95 42.91
N ARG A 24 -189.82 3.25 43.20
CA ARG A 24 -190.83 3.92 44.04
C ARG A 24 -192.06 4.34 43.21
N PRO A 25 -193.30 4.26 43.72
CA PRO A 25 -194.48 4.72 42.98
C PRO A 25 -194.44 6.21 42.70
N LEU A 26 -194.80 6.57 41.48
CA LEU A 26 -194.80 7.94 40.99
C LEU A 26 -196.16 8.60 41.27
N PRO A 27 -196.17 9.91 41.58
CA PRO A 27 -197.41 10.62 41.93
C PRO A 27 -198.44 10.59 40.79
N ALA A 28 -199.72 10.47 41.15
CA ALA A 28 -200.80 10.34 40.17
C ALA A 28 -201.02 11.61 39.36
N ARG A 29 -201.39 11.39 38.10
CA ARG A 29 -201.47 12.41 37.06
C ARG A 29 -202.64 13.35 37.28
N ILE A 30 -202.38 14.59 37.69
CA ILE A 30 -203.36 15.68 37.70
C ILE A 30 -203.09 16.56 36.47
N GLY A 31 -203.77 16.27 35.35
CA GLY A 31 -203.72 17.08 34.12
C GLY A 31 -203.09 16.39 32.89
N ARG A 32 -203.22 17.03 31.71
CA ARG A 32 -202.80 16.51 30.39
C ARG A 32 -201.28 16.54 30.13
N GLY A 33 -200.42 16.63 31.15
CA GLY A 33 -198.94 16.65 31.01
C GLY A 33 -198.29 15.27 30.83
N PRO A 34 -197.03 15.17 30.35
CA PRO A 34 -196.31 13.91 30.09
C PRO A 34 -196.04 13.09 31.36
N ARG A 35 -195.97 11.75 31.24
CA ARG A 35 -195.70 10.84 32.38
C ARG A 35 -194.24 10.95 32.83
N TYR A 36 -194.01 11.00 34.15
CA TYR A 36 -192.67 10.90 34.73
C TYR A 36 -192.18 9.43 34.66
N GLU A 37 -190.93 9.19 34.27
CA GLU A 37 -190.31 7.84 34.30
C GLU A 37 -189.48 7.59 35.56
N TYR A 38 -188.94 8.64 36.19
CA TYR A 38 -188.08 8.54 37.38
C TYR A 38 -188.55 9.48 38.48
N CYS A 39 -188.35 9.09 39.74
CA CYS A 39 -188.66 9.94 40.88
C CYS A 39 -187.63 11.08 41.00
N GLN A 40 -188.08 12.32 41.13
CA GLN A 40 -187.19 13.49 41.21
C GLN A 40 -186.57 13.67 42.59
N ASP A 41 -187.20 13.12 43.63
CA ASP A 41 -186.88 13.49 45.01
C ASP A 41 -185.74 12.68 45.64
N ARG A 42 -185.12 11.74 44.91
CA ARG A 42 -184.05 10.89 45.47
C ARG A 42 -182.74 11.05 44.72
N THR A 43 -181.73 11.43 45.49
CA THR A 43 -180.32 11.44 45.12
C THR A 43 -179.57 10.32 45.86
N TRP A 44 -178.56 9.77 45.21
CA TRP A 44 -177.69 8.70 45.69
C TRP A 44 -176.27 9.24 45.76
N ASP A 45 -175.60 9.10 46.90
CA ASP A 45 -174.20 9.49 47.00
C ASP A 45 -173.31 8.35 46.49
N TYR A 46 -172.57 8.60 45.40
CA TYR A 46 -171.62 7.64 44.83
C TYR A 46 -170.28 8.34 44.63
N ASP A 47 -169.28 7.90 45.40
CA ASP A 47 -167.90 8.41 45.41
C ASP A 47 -167.82 9.95 45.60
N GLY A 48 -168.63 10.47 46.54
CA GLY A 48 -168.64 11.88 46.94
C GLY A 48 -169.47 12.81 46.05
N LYS A 49 -170.27 12.27 45.13
CA LYS A 49 -171.22 13.03 44.30
C LYS A 49 -172.64 12.50 44.45
N ALA A 50 -173.58 13.40 44.76
CA ALA A 50 -175.00 13.08 44.84
C ALA A 50 -175.64 13.06 43.44
N LEU A 51 -175.95 11.86 42.92
CA LEU A 51 -176.56 11.61 41.62
C LEU A 51 -178.06 11.32 41.73
N THR A 52 -178.86 11.90 40.83
CA THR A 52 -180.31 11.66 40.82
C THR A 52 -180.66 10.29 40.21
N CYS A 53 -181.83 9.75 40.57
CA CYS A 53 -182.30 8.46 40.01
C CYS A 53 -182.31 8.42 38.47
N ARG A 54 -182.50 9.57 37.81
CA ARG A 54 -182.45 9.65 36.34
C ARG A 54 -181.03 9.44 35.80
N GLU A 55 -180.04 10.08 36.40
CA GLU A 55 -178.64 10.00 35.94
C GLU A 55 -178.08 8.59 36.12
N LEU A 56 -178.40 7.95 37.26
CA LEU A 56 -178.08 6.55 37.50
C LEU A 56 -178.81 5.61 36.54
N GLY A 57 -180.08 5.88 36.23
CA GLY A 57 -180.84 5.08 35.26
C GLY A 57 -180.27 5.17 33.85
N ASP A 58 -179.85 6.37 33.44
CA ASP A 58 -179.22 6.59 32.13
C ASP A 58 -177.82 5.95 32.07
N ALA A 59 -177.06 5.96 33.17
CA ALA A 59 -175.78 5.25 33.27
C ALA A 59 -175.97 3.72 33.20
N GLU A 60 -176.99 3.18 33.89
CA GLU A 60 -177.31 1.74 33.85
C GLU A 60 -177.70 1.31 32.43
N LYS A 61 -178.50 2.11 31.72
CA LYS A 61 -178.83 1.87 30.30
C LYS A 61 -177.59 1.91 29.41
N LYS A 62 -176.69 2.89 29.58
CA LYS A 62 -175.43 2.96 28.80
C LYS A 62 -174.52 1.77 29.06
N TRP A 63 -174.35 1.37 30.33
CA TRP A 63 -173.52 0.22 30.67
C TRP A 63 -174.07 -1.09 30.07
N THR A 64 -175.39 -1.29 30.12
CA THR A 64 -176.03 -2.44 29.45
C THR A 64 -175.92 -2.41 27.93
N THR A 65 -175.74 -1.24 27.32
CA THR A 65 -175.60 -1.10 25.86
C THR A 65 -174.18 -1.44 25.39
N VAL A 66 -173.14 -1.12 26.17
CA VAL A 66 -171.73 -1.35 25.79
C VAL A 66 -171.26 -2.76 26.12
N PHE A 67 -171.62 -3.29 27.29
CA PHE A 67 -171.07 -4.55 27.77
C PHE A 67 -172.03 -5.73 27.62
N GLY A 68 -173.28 -5.49 27.22
CA GLY A 68 -174.31 -6.53 27.16
C GLY A 68 -174.55 -7.17 28.53
N ARG A 69 -175.61 -7.96 28.67
CA ARG A 69 -175.92 -8.62 29.95
C ARG A 69 -175.12 -9.94 30.07
N ALA A 70 -173.80 -9.86 30.22
CA ALA A 70 -172.92 -11.02 30.44
C ALA A 70 -171.92 -10.76 31.61
N PRO A 71 -171.64 -11.75 32.48
CA PRO A 71 -170.90 -11.55 33.72
C PRO A 71 -169.38 -11.37 33.52
N ALA A 72 -168.78 -10.47 34.30
CA ALA A 72 -167.43 -9.90 34.15
C ALA A 72 -166.22 -10.84 34.39
N ASP A 73 -166.42 -12.13 34.66
CA ASP A 73 -165.34 -13.05 35.05
C ASP A 73 -164.55 -13.65 33.88
N THR A 74 -165.09 -13.65 32.66
CA THR A 74 -164.40 -14.25 31.48
C THR A 74 -163.36 -13.33 30.85
N VAL A 75 -163.58 -12.01 30.84
CA VAL A 75 -162.68 -11.04 30.18
C VAL A 75 -161.33 -10.89 30.91
N LEU A 76 -161.31 -11.08 32.23
CA LEU A 76 -160.10 -11.04 33.05
C LEU A 76 -159.25 -12.34 32.96
N ALA A 77 -159.87 -13.47 32.61
CA ALA A 77 -159.16 -14.72 32.38
C ALA A 77 -158.40 -14.70 31.04
N ASP A 78 -159.03 -14.19 29.98
CA ASP A 78 -158.43 -14.10 28.64
C ASP A 78 -157.23 -13.13 28.60
N LEU A 79 -157.27 -12.04 29.37
CA LEU A 79 -156.14 -11.09 29.44
C LEU A 79 -154.93 -11.68 30.19
N ARG A 80 -155.15 -12.46 31.25
CA ARG A 80 -154.08 -13.17 31.96
C ARG A 80 -153.44 -14.25 31.11
N ALA A 81 -154.24 -14.97 30.31
CA ALA A 81 -153.73 -15.94 29.34
C ALA A 81 -152.87 -15.25 28.27
N ALA A 82 -153.32 -14.12 27.70
CA ALA A 82 -152.56 -13.38 26.68
C ALA A 82 -151.21 -12.83 27.21
N VAL A 83 -151.16 -12.35 28.46
CA VAL A 83 -149.92 -11.88 29.10
C VAL A 83 -148.95 -13.02 29.41
N ALA A 84 -149.47 -14.21 29.78
CA ALA A 84 -148.63 -15.39 29.95
C ALA A 84 -148.02 -15.85 28.60
N THR A 85 -148.83 -15.92 27.54
CA THR A 85 -148.39 -16.30 26.18
C THR A 85 -147.37 -15.32 25.59
N ALA A 86 -147.40 -14.05 25.98
CA ALA A 86 -146.44 -13.04 25.53
C ALA A 86 -145.13 -13.00 26.36
N ARG A 87 -145.11 -13.59 27.56
CA ARG A 87 -143.97 -13.52 28.48
C ARG A 87 -142.89 -14.55 28.16
N ASP A 88 -143.29 -15.74 27.74
CA ASP A 88 -142.37 -16.82 27.35
C ASP A 88 -141.46 -16.44 26.17
N PRO A 89 -141.96 -15.90 25.03
CA PRO A 89 -141.09 -15.49 23.92
C PRO A 89 -140.17 -14.31 24.26
N LEU A 90 -140.53 -13.46 25.23
CA LEU A 90 -139.64 -12.41 25.73
C LEU A 90 -138.55 -12.97 26.65
N GLY A 91 -138.85 -13.99 27.45
CA GLY A 91 -137.86 -14.73 28.23
C GLY A 91 -136.83 -15.41 27.33
N ASP A 92 -137.30 -16.06 26.26
CA ASP A 92 -136.43 -16.69 25.26
C ASP A 92 -135.56 -15.66 24.51
N LEU A 93 -136.12 -14.50 24.14
CA LEU A 93 -135.35 -13.43 23.50
C LEU A 93 -134.28 -12.86 24.43
N THR A 94 -134.60 -12.71 25.72
CA THR A 94 -133.66 -12.20 26.73
C THR A 94 -132.53 -13.20 26.97
N ALA A 95 -132.85 -14.50 27.07
CA ALA A 95 -131.86 -15.57 27.18
C ALA A 95 -130.98 -15.69 25.92
N VAL A 96 -131.52 -15.44 24.73
CA VAL A 96 -130.74 -15.37 23.48
C VAL A 96 -129.85 -14.13 23.46
N LEU A 97 -130.34 -12.97 23.90
CA LEU A 97 -129.53 -11.75 23.98
C LEU A 97 -128.41 -11.88 25.02
N GLU A 98 -128.67 -12.49 26.18
CA GLU A 98 -127.64 -12.80 27.17
C GLU A 98 -126.60 -13.77 26.60
N ARG A 99 -127.04 -14.85 25.93
CA ARG A 99 -126.12 -15.79 25.27
C ARG A 99 -125.28 -15.11 24.19
N VAL A 100 -125.89 -14.30 23.32
CA VAL A 100 -125.17 -13.54 22.28
C VAL A 100 -124.24 -12.51 22.90
N SER A 101 -124.63 -11.85 24.00
CA SER A 101 -123.75 -10.90 24.70
C SER A 101 -122.54 -11.58 25.33
N THR A 102 -122.73 -12.79 25.87
CA THR A 102 -121.65 -13.62 26.40
C THR A 102 -120.76 -14.14 25.28
N GLU A 103 -121.32 -14.68 24.19
CA GLU A 103 -120.56 -15.15 23.02
C GLU A 103 -119.77 -14.01 22.36
N VAL A 104 -120.35 -12.81 22.23
CA VAL A 104 -119.65 -11.62 21.72
C VAL A 104 -118.57 -11.14 22.69
N GLY A 105 -118.82 -11.20 24.00
CA GLY A 105 -117.82 -10.91 25.02
C GLY A 105 -116.63 -11.87 24.96
N GLU A 106 -116.90 -13.18 24.92
CA GLU A 106 -115.90 -14.23 24.80
C GLU A 106 -115.11 -14.12 23.48
N HIS A 107 -115.77 -13.82 22.36
CA HIS A 107 -115.11 -13.57 21.09
C HIS A 107 -114.27 -12.29 21.09
N ALA A 108 -114.73 -11.21 21.73
CA ALA A 108 -113.97 -9.97 21.86
C ALA A 108 -112.75 -10.16 22.76
N ASP A 109 -112.89 -10.86 23.89
CA ASP A 109 -111.79 -11.18 24.79
C ASP A 109 -110.76 -12.10 24.12
N THR A 110 -111.23 -13.10 23.37
CA THR A 110 -110.35 -13.98 22.57
C THR A 110 -109.62 -13.17 21.49
N ALA A 111 -110.31 -12.31 20.75
CA ALA A 111 -109.69 -11.48 19.71
C ALA A 111 -108.68 -10.46 20.30
N LEU A 112 -108.97 -9.90 21.47
CA LEU A 112 -108.04 -9.02 22.19
C LEU A 112 -106.82 -9.79 22.71
N ALA A 113 -107.01 -11.00 23.22
CA ALA A 113 -105.92 -11.87 23.66
C ALA A 113 -105.04 -12.29 22.48
N GLU A 114 -105.62 -12.69 21.35
CA GLU A 114 -104.90 -13.01 20.11
C GLU A 114 -104.14 -11.78 19.57
N ALA A 115 -104.76 -10.59 19.56
CA ALA A 115 -104.10 -9.36 19.15
C ALA A 115 -102.94 -8.97 20.09
N ALA A 116 -103.10 -9.17 21.40
CA ALA A 116 -102.04 -8.95 22.38
C ALA A 116 -100.88 -9.95 22.18
N GLN A 117 -101.20 -11.23 21.94
CA GLN A 117 -100.21 -12.26 21.67
C GLN A 117 -99.48 -12.02 20.34
N ALA A 118 -100.18 -11.59 19.29
CA ALA A 118 -99.59 -11.22 18.01
C ALA A 118 -98.66 -10.01 18.13
N ARG A 119 -99.04 -8.98 18.91
CA ARG A 119 -98.17 -7.83 19.19
C ARG A 119 -96.93 -8.22 20.01
N ALA A 120 -97.09 -9.10 21.00
CA ALA A 120 -95.96 -9.61 21.77
C ALA A 120 -95.00 -10.41 20.88
N ALA A 121 -95.52 -11.30 20.04
CA ALA A 121 -94.72 -12.08 19.09
C ALA A 121 -94.00 -11.19 18.06
N ALA A 122 -94.65 -10.12 17.57
CA ALA A 122 -94.04 -9.14 16.68
C ALA A 122 -92.91 -8.37 17.37
N ALA A 123 -93.12 -7.89 18.61
CA ALA A 123 -92.09 -7.22 19.39
C ALA A 123 -90.88 -8.13 19.69
N GLU A 124 -91.10 -9.42 19.99
CA GLU A 124 -90.04 -10.41 20.15
C GLU A 124 -89.31 -10.70 18.83
N ALA A 125 -90.01 -10.74 17.70
CA ALA A 125 -89.40 -10.91 16.39
C ALA A 125 -88.54 -9.69 16.00
N GLU A 126 -89.04 -8.47 16.24
CA GLU A 126 -88.28 -7.22 16.05
C GLU A 126 -87.04 -7.16 16.97
N GLY A 127 -87.20 -7.53 18.25
CA GLY A 127 -86.06 -7.62 19.17
C GLY A 127 -85.00 -8.61 18.70
N ARG A 128 -85.42 -9.80 18.23
CA ARG A 128 -84.49 -10.78 17.64
C ARG A 128 -83.81 -10.25 16.38
N ALA A 129 -84.55 -9.57 15.49
CA ALA A 129 -83.98 -8.98 14.28
C ALA A 129 -82.93 -7.91 14.60
N GLN A 130 -83.20 -7.01 15.56
CA GLN A 130 -82.24 -6.00 16.01
C GLN A 130 -80.99 -6.64 16.64
N THR A 131 -81.14 -7.70 17.44
CA THR A 131 -79.98 -8.43 17.98
C THR A 131 -79.15 -9.13 16.89
N ALA A 132 -79.80 -9.66 15.84
CA ALA A 132 -79.11 -10.27 14.72
C ALA A 132 -78.37 -9.23 13.86
N GLU A 133 -78.98 -8.06 13.63
CA GLU A 133 -78.36 -6.96 12.89
C GLU A 133 -77.14 -6.40 13.63
N THR A 134 -77.27 -6.11 14.93
CA THR A 134 -76.15 -5.67 15.77
C THR A 134 -75.02 -6.71 15.85
N ALA A 135 -75.35 -8.00 15.92
CA ALA A 135 -74.34 -9.06 15.87
C ALA A 135 -73.63 -9.13 14.51
N THR A 136 -74.36 -8.93 13.41
CA THR A 136 -73.79 -8.92 12.05
C THR A 136 -72.87 -7.72 11.83
N ASP A 137 -73.27 -6.54 12.31
CA ASP A 137 -72.43 -5.34 12.27
C ASP A 137 -71.17 -5.49 13.12
N ALA A 138 -71.29 -6.06 14.32
CA ALA A 138 -70.13 -6.36 15.16
C ALA A 138 -69.18 -7.36 14.49
N ALA A 139 -69.69 -8.41 13.84
CA ALA A 139 -68.89 -9.37 13.09
C ALA A 139 -68.18 -8.71 11.89
N ARG A 140 -68.87 -7.82 11.16
CA ARG A 140 -68.29 -7.07 10.04
C ARG A 140 -67.17 -6.14 10.50
N LEU A 141 -67.37 -5.41 11.61
CA LEU A 141 -66.33 -4.55 12.19
C LEU A 141 -65.12 -5.38 12.67
N ALA A 142 -65.35 -6.54 13.27
CA ALA A 142 -64.28 -7.45 13.69
C ALA A 142 -63.49 -7.98 12.48
N GLN A 143 -64.15 -8.34 11.38
CA GLN A 143 -63.49 -8.77 10.15
C GLN A 143 -62.65 -7.64 9.55
N GLN A 144 -63.21 -6.43 9.41
CA GLN A 144 -62.47 -5.27 8.88
C GLN A 144 -61.23 -4.94 9.72
N LYS A 145 -61.34 -5.04 11.05
CA LYS A 145 -60.21 -4.88 11.95
C LYS A 145 -59.15 -5.95 11.71
N ALA A 146 -59.54 -7.22 11.61
CA ALA A 146 -58.60 -8.32 11.36
C ALA A 146 -57.89 -8.19 10.00
N GLU A 147 -58.59 -7.74 8.96
CA GLU A 147 -58.00 -7.45 7.64
C GLU A 147 -56.99 -6.30 7.73
N THR A 148 -57.34 -5.22 8.42
CA THR A 148 -56.45 -4.07 8.65
C THR A 148 -55.20 -4.47 9.44
N ASP A 149 -55.36 -5.27 10.49
CA ASP A 149 -54.25 -5.78 11.32
C ASP A 149 -53.34 -6.68 10.49
N ARG A 150 -53.91 -7.55 9.64
CA ARG A 150 -53.15 -8.42 8.73
C ARG A 150 -52.35 -7.61 7.71
N ASP A 151 -52.97 -6.61 7.09
CA ASP A 151 -52.31 -5.78 6.07
C ASP A 151 -51.20 -4.91 6.69
N THR A 152 -51.42 -4.44 7.92
CA THR A 152 -50.39 -3.75 8.73
C THR A 152 -49.22 -4.69 9.03
N ALA A 153 -49.49 -5.91 9.50
CA ALA A 153 -48.46 -6.91 9.78
C ALA A 153 -47.68 -7.32 8.52
N GLN A 154 -48.34 -7.47 7.37
CA GLN A 154 -47.68 -7.75 6.10
C GLN A 154 -46.78 -6.59 5.65
N THR A 155 -47.21 -5.35 5.85
CA THR A 155 -46.42 -4.16 5.52
C THR A 155 -45.16 -4.09 6.38
N GLN A 156 -45.31 -4.29 7.69
CA GLN A 156 -44.19 -4.33 8.64
C GLN A 156 -43.20 -5.47 8.31
N ALA A 157 -43.70 -6.67 7.97
CA ALA A 157 -42.86 -7.80 7.58
C ALA A 157 -42.03 -7.50 6.31
N ARG A 158 -42.66 -6.90 5.28
CA ARG A 158 -41.97 -6.48 4.05
C ARG A 158 -40.93 -5.39 4.30
N GLU A 159 -41.21 -4.45 5.20
CA GLU A 159 -40.26 -3.40 5.57
C GLU A 159 -39.07 -3.99 6.32
N ALA A 160 -39.31 -4.88 7.29
CA ALA A 160 -38.25 -5.60 8.00
C ALA A 160 -37.38 -6.44 7.06
N GLU A 161 -37.98 -7.12 6.07
CA GLU A 161 -37.24 -7.86 5.04
C GLU A 161 -36.35 -6.94 4.20
N ARG A 162 -36.87 -5.78 3.76
CA ARG A 162 -36.08 -4.78 3.01
C ARG A 162 -34.91 -4.23 3.83
N VAL A 163 -35.12 -3.98 5.13
CA VAL A 163 -34.05 -3.51 6.04
C VAL A 163 -33.00 -4.61 6.23
N ALA A 164 -33.42 -5.86 6.44
CA ALA A 164 -32.52 -6.99 6.57
C ALA A 164 -31.70 -7.23 5.28
N ASP A 165 -32.32 -7.14 4.11
CA ASP A 165 -31.65 -7.27 2.82
C ASP A 165 -30.64 -6.13 2.59
N ARG A 166 -31.00 -4.89 2.93
CA ARG A 166 -30.07 -3.76 2.84
C ARG A 166 -28.86 -3.97 3.76
N ALA A 167 -29.09 -4.33 5.01
CA ALA A 167 -28.02 -4.61 5.97
C ALA A 167 -27.12 -5.76 5.52
N ARG A 168 -27.68 -6.81 4.90
CA ARG A 168 -26.88 -7.91 4.32
C ARG A 168 -26.01 -7.43 3.16
N ARG A 169 -26.56 -6.61 2.24
CA ARG A 169 -25.82 -6.07 1.10
C ARG A 169 -24.70 -5.13 1.53
N GLU A 170 -24.97 -4.26 2.50
CA GLU A 170 -23.96 -3.39 3.11
C GLU A 170 -22.86 -4.22 3.77
N ALA A 171 -23.21 -5.22 4.58
CA ALA A 171 -22.23 -6.11 5.21
C ALA A 171 -21.41 -6.93 4.19
N THR A 172 -21.97 -7.34 3.05
CA THR A 172 -21.19 -7.98 1.98
C THR A 172 -20.25 -6.98 1.30
N SER A 173 -20.72 -5.76 1.02
CA SER A 173 -19.90 -4.71 0.42
C SER A 173 -18.74 -4.29 1.35
N ASP A 174 -18.99 -4.19 2.65
CA ASP A 174 -17.97 -3.90 3.66
C ASP A 174 -16.92 -5.02 3.74
N ARG A 175 -17.34 -6.29 3.65
CA ARG A 175 -16.41 -7.43 3.62
C ARG A 175 -15.57 -7.45 2.36
N GLU A 176 -16.16 -7.17 1.20
CA GLU A 176 -15.46 -7.07 -0.08
C GLU A 176 -14.46 -5.91 -0.07
N SER A 177 -14.86 -4.72 0.38
CA SER A 177 -13.96 -3.57 0.49
C SER A 177 -12.82 -3.84 1.48
N ALA A 178 -13.10 -4.47 2.62
CA ALA A 178 -12.06 -4.89 3.57
C ALA A 178 -11.13 -5.98 3.00
N ALA A 179 -11.64 -6.90 2.18
CA ALA A 179 -10.82 -7.89 1.49
C ALA A 179 -9.90 -7.24 0.44
N VAL A 180 -10.43 -6.29 -0.34
CA VAL A 180 -9.63 -5.51 -1.32
C VAL A 180 -8.56 -4.69 -0.61
N ALA A 181 -8.90 -4.02 0.50
CA ALA A 181 -7.96 -3.24 1.29
C ALA A 181 -6.84 -4.10 1.88
N ARG A 182 -7.17 -5.28 2.43
CA ARG A 182 -6.16 -6.25 2.91
C ARG A 182 -5.26 -6.74 1.79
N GLY A 183 -5.83 -7.13 0.64
CA GLY A 183 -5.04 -7.56 -0.51
C GLY A 183 -4.14 -6.45 -1.07
N ALA A 184 -4.55 -5.17 -0.98
CA ALA A 184 -3.72 -4.04 -1.34
C ALA A 184 -2.57 -3.83 -0.33
N ALA A 185 -2.85 -3.95 0.97
CA ALA A 185 -1.83 -3.87 2.02
C ALA A 185 -0.79 -4.99 1.89
N GLU A 186 -1.21 -6.24 1.67
CA GLU A 186 -0.31 -7.38 1.45
C GLU A 186 0.60 -7.17 0.23
N ARG A 187 0.07 -6.63 -0.87
CA ARG A 187 0.87 -6.30 -2.06
C ARG A 187 1.90 -5.21 -1.77
N LEU A 188 1.50 -4.16 -1.04
CA LEU A 188 2.42 -3.09 -0.63
C LEU A 188 3.51 -3.62 0.31
N GLU A 189 3.18 -4.51 1.25
CA GLU A 189 4.15 -5.15 2.13
C GLU A 189 5.15 -6.00 1.35
N GLN A 190 4.67 -6.82 0.40
CA GLN A 190 5.53 -7.61 -0.49
C GLN A 190 6.45 -6.74 -1.35
N GLU A 191 5.93 -5.65 -1.91
CA GLU A 191 6.72 -4.71 -2.70
C GLU A 191 7.76 -4.00 -1.83
N THR A 192 7.39 -3.60 -0.61
CA THR A 192 8.32 -2.98 0.36
C THR A 192 9.43 -3.95 0.75
N GLU A 193 9.10 -5.22 0.99
CA GLU A 193 10.10 -6.24 1.34
C GLU A 193 11.03 -6.55 0.17
N ARG A 194 10.49 -6.61 -1.05
CA ARG A 194 11.28 -6.74 -2.27
C ARG A 194 12.24 -5.56 -2.44
N LEU A 195 11.77 -4.32 -2.26
CA LEU A 195 12.63 -3.13 -2.35
C LEU A 195 13.70 -3.10 -1.26
N ARG A 196 13.42 -3.59 -0.05
CA ARG A 196 14.43 -3.75 1.01
C ARG A 196 15.48 -4.79 0.64
N ALA A 197 15.08 -5.93 0.06
CA ALA A 197 16.00 -6.96 -0.41
C ALA A 197 16.89 -6.42 -1.55
N GLU A 198 16.31 -5.73 -2.53
CA GLU A 198 17.06 -5.10 -3.63
C GLU A 198 18.03 -4.03 -3.10
N ALA A 199 17.62 -3.22 -2.12
CA ALA A 199 18.49 -2.23 -1.48
C ALA A 199 19.65 -2.87 -0.70
N ALA A 200 19.39 -3.97 0.02
CA ALA A 200 20.43 -4.71 0.73
C ALA A 200 21.43 -5.37 -0.24
N GLU A 201 20.95 -5.89 -1.37
CA GLU A 201 21.81 -6.43 -2.43
C GLU A 201 22.70 -5.35 -3.04
N LEU A 202 22.12 -4.20 -3.42
CA LEU A 202 22.87 -3.06 -3.96
C LEU A 202 23.91 -2.54 -2.96
N GLN A 203 23.57 -2.46 -1.67
CA GLN A 203 24.52 -2.10 -0.62
C GLN A 203 25.66 -3.12 -0.52
N GLY A 204 25.34 -4.42 -0.61
CA GLY A 204 26.35 -5.49 -0.65
C GLY A 204 27.29 -5.37 -1.84
N GLN A 205 26.75 -5.10 -3.02
CA GLN A 205 27.53 -4.87 -4.25
C GLN A 205 28.42 -3.62 -4.13
N ALA A 206 27.90 -2.51 -3.59
CA ALA A 206 28.65 -1.29 -3.37
C ALA A 206 29.82 -1.50 -2.39
N ASN A 207 29.59 -2.21 -1.28
CA ASN A 207 30.63 -2.55 -0.32
C ASN A 207 31.70 -3.46 -0.94
N ALA A 208 31.30 -4.44 -1.75
CA ALA A 208 32.23 -5.32 -2.45
C ALA A 208 33.09 -4.55 -3.47
N ALA A 209 32.49 -3.63 -4.22
CA ALA A 209 33.20 -2.76 -5.16
C ALA A 209 34.18 -1.83 -4.44
N ALA A 210 33.78 -1.23 -3.31
CA ALA A 210 34.66 -0.42 -2.47
C ALA A 210 35.87 -1.23 -1.97
N ALA A 211 35.63 -2.44 -1.44
CA ALA A 211 36.71 -3.32 -1.01
C ALA A 211 37.65 -3.74 -2.16
N GLN A 212 37.13 -3.93 -3.37
CA GLN A 212 37.97 -4.19 -4.55
C GLN A 212 38.81 -2.97 -4.93
N ALA A 213 38.23 -1.77 -4.90
CA ALA A 213 38.93 -0.52 -5.17
C ALA A 213 40.07 -0.27 -4.16
N GLU A 214 39.82 -0.50 -2.87
CA GLU A 214 40.84 -0.42 -1.82
C GLU A 214 41.99 -1.40 -2.06
N ARG A 215 41.69 -2.66 -2.42
CA ARG A 215 42.73 -3.66 -2.75
C ARG A 215 43.54 -3.24 -3.97
N ALA A 216 42.89 -2.73 -5.02
CA ALA A 216 43.58 -2.26 -6.22
C ALA A 216 44.48 -1.06 -5.88
N GLN A 217 44.00 -0.11 -5.08
CA GLN A 217 44.79 1.02 -4.62
C GLN A 217 46.00 0.56 -3.79
N ALA A 218 45.83 -0.39 -2.86
CA ALA A 218 46.92 -0.95 -2.08
C ALA A 218 47.96 -1.65 -2.98
N GLN A 219 47.52 -2.39 -4.01
CA GLN A 219 48.42 -3.01 -4.98
C GLN A 219 49.19 -1.96 -5.80
N HIS A 220 48.53 -0.89 -6.23
CA HIS A 220 49.20 0.22 -6.93
C HIS A 220 50.22 0.93 -6.06
N GLN A 221 49.92 1.15 -4.78
CA GLN A 221 50.87 1.73 -3.81
C GLN A 221 52.08 0.81 -3.62
N ALA A 222 51.86 -0.49 -3.38
CA ALA A 222 52.95 -1.46 -3.24
C ALA A 222 53.82 -1.54 -4.51
N ALA A 223 53.22 -1.51 -5.70
CA ALA A 223 53.97 -1.49 -6.95
C ALA A 223 54.75 -0.19 -7.15
N ALA A 224 54.22 0.96 -6.72
CA ALA A 224 54.92 2.24 -6.76
C ALA A 224 56.13 2.25 -5.82
N GLU A 225 55.97 1.75 -4.59
CA GLU A 225 57.06 1.60 -3.62
C GLU A 225 58.16 0.68 -4.16
N GLU A 226 57.79 -0.45 -4.76
CA GLU A 226 58.76 -1.39 -5.33
C GLU A 226 59.50 -0.78 -6.53
N ARG A 227 58.80 -0.06 -7.40
CA ARG A 227 59.42 0.70 -8.50
C ARG A 227 60.42 1.73 -7.96
N ASP A 228 60.06 2.45 -6.91
CA ASP A 228 60.92 3.50 -6.35
C ASP A 228 62.15 2.90 -5.63
N ARG A 229 62.00 1.74 -4.98
CA ARG A 229 63.12 0.93 -4.46
C ARG A 229 64.07 0.49 -5.57
N LEU A 230 63.55 -0.12 -6.63
CA LEU A 230 64.35 -0.58 -7.78
C LEU A 230 65.06 0.59 -8.47
N ARG A 231 64.40 1.75 -8.59
CA ARG A 231 65.02 2.96 -9.15
C ARG A 231 66.19 3.44 -8.29
N THR A 232 66.03 3.43 -6.97
CA THR A 232 67.09 3.80 -6.02
C THR A 232 68.27 2.83 -6.09
N GLN A 233 68.01 1.53 -6.19
CA GLN A 233 69.04 0.51 -6.40
C GLN A 233 69.79 0.75 -7.71
N LEU A 234 69.07 0.93 -8.82
CA LEU A 234 69.68 1.18 -10.13
C LEU A 234 70.54 2.45 -10.13
N ASP A 235 70.09 3.53 -9.49
CA ASP A 235 70.87 4.77 -9.38
C ASP A 235 72.11 4.59 -8.50
N THR A 236 72.05 3.73 -7.47
CA THR A 236 73.20 3.37 -6.65
C THR A 236 74.23 2.58 -7.45
N GLU A 237 73.81 1.51 -8.12
CA GLU A 237 74.65 0.70 -9.01
C GLU A 237 75.30 1.53 -10.12
N ARG A 238 74.57 2.50 -10.69
CA ARG A 238 75.11 3.44 -11.68
C ARG A 238 76.21 4.33 -11.10
N ARG A 239 76.04 4.81 -9.87
CA ARG A 239 77.05 5.63 -9.18
C ARG A 239 78.28 4.81 -8.83
N GLU A 240 78.10 3.61 -8.29
CA GLU A 240 79.19 2.69 -7.97
C GLU A 240 79.97 2.30 -9.23
N GLY A 241 79.26 1.90 -10.29
CA GLY A 241 79.88 1.61 -11.59
C GLY A 241 80.58 2.82 -12.22
N ALA A 242 80.06 4.05 -12.03
CA ALA A 242 80.76 5.26 -12.46
C ALA A 242 82.02 5.52 -11.64
N ALA A 243 81.97 5.38 -10.32
CA ALA A 243 83.11 5.54 -9.43
C ALA A 243 84.21 4.51 -9.73
N GLU A 244 83.83 3.24 -9.94
CA GLU A 244 84.77 2.18 -10.28
C GLU A 244 85.40 2.41 -11.66
N ARG A 245 84.62 2.85 -12.66
CA ARG A 245 85.18 3.27 -13.96
C ARG A 245 86.21 4.39 -13.79
N THR A 246 85.89 5.45 -13.04
CA THR A 246 86.84 6.54 -12.77
C THR A 246 88.09 6.03 -12.06
N ARG A 247 87.94 5.12 -11.09
CA ARG A 247 89.07 4.48 -10.39
C ARG A 247 89.95 3.69 -11.35
N LEU A 248 89.37 2.84 -12.19
CA LEU A 248 90.09 2.02 -13.17
C LEU A 248 90.76 2.88 -14.25
N THR A 249 90.12 3.95 -14.71
CA THR A 249 90.73 4.93 -15.62
C THR A 249 91.95 5.58 -14.96
N ALA A 250 91.81 6.10 -13.74
CA ALA A 250 92.92 6.70 -13.00
C ALA A 250 94.06 5.70 -12.74
N GLN A 251 93.73 4.43 -12.45
CA GLN A 251 94.74 3.37 -12.30
C GLN A 251 95.46 3.08 -13.62
N THR A 252 94.73 3.04 -14.73
CA THR A 252 95.30 2.83 -16.07
C THR A 252 96.21 3.98 -16.47
N GLU A 253 95.81 5.23 -16.20
CA GLU A 253 96.64 6.42 -16.44
C GLU A 253 97.90 6.47 -15.57
N ARG A 254 97.80 6.05 -14.30
CA ARG A 254 98.98 5.92 -13.42
C ARG A 254 99.93 4.86 -13.96
N LEU A 255 99.43 3.66 -14.27
CA LEU A 255 100.24 2.59 -14.82
C LEU A 255 100.86 2.99 -16.17
N SER A 256 100.13 3.65 -17.05
CA SER A 256 100.68 4.12 -18.33
C SER A 256 101.78 5.16 -18.14
N THR A 257 101.62 6.06 -17.18
CA THR A 257 102.65 7.05 -16.80
C THR A 257 103.88 6.35 -16.21
N ASP A 258 103.70 5.41 -15.28
CA ASP A 258 104.80 4.62 -14.69
C ASP A 258 105.56 3.82 -15.77
N TYR A 259 104.83 3.20 -16.72
CA TYR A 259 105.45 2.49 -17.84
C TYR A 259 106.20 3.45 -18.78
N ALA A 260 105.68 4.64 -19.04
CA ALA A 260 106.36 5.64 -19.87
C ALA A 260 107.67 6.11 -19.22
N VAL A 261 107.65 6.41 -17.92
CA VAL A 261 108.86 6.75 -17.14
C VAL A 261 109.86 5.59 -17.17
N ARG A 262 109.39 4.36 -16.94
CA ARG A 262 110.29 3.19 -16.95
C ARG A 262 110.90 2.92 -18.31
N LEU A 263 110.15 3.17 -19.39
CA LEU A 263 110.65 3.05 -20.76
C LEU A 263 111.72 4.10 -21.05
N ASP A 264 111.49 5.35 -20.62
CA ASP A 264 112.47 6.45 -20.74
C ASP A 264 113.75 6.15 -19.95
N GLU A 265 113.64 5.69 -18.70
CA GLU A 265 114.77 5.24 -17.88
C GLU A 265 115.58 4.11 -18.57
N LEU A 266 114.89 3.13 -19.16
CA LEU A 266 115.54 2.03 -19.88
C LEU A 266 116.21 2.51 -21.17
N GLN A 267 115.58 3.43 -21.91
CA GLN A 267 116.16 4.03 -23.11
C GLN A 267 117.41 4.84 -22.75
N GLN A 268 117.34 5.68 -21.72
CA GLN A 268 118.47 6.45 -21.23
C GLN A 268 119.61 5.55 -20.76
N ALA A 269 119.31 4.51 -19.96
CA ALA A 269 120.32 3.55 -19.52
C ALA A 269 120.97 2.79 -20.70
N HIS A 270 120.20 2.50 -21.75
CA HIS A 270 120.72 1.89 -22.98
C HIS A 270 121.64 2.85 -23.74
N THR A 271 121.23 4.11 -23.94
CA THR A 271 122.06 5.14 -24.57
C THR A 271 123.35 5.36 -23.77
N ASP A 272 123.27 5.50 -22.45
CA ASP A 272 124.44 5.63 -21.59
C ASP A 272 125.37 4.40 -21.69
N ALA A 273 124.81 3.20 -21.82
CA ALA A 273 125.59 1.97 -22.03
C ALA A 273 126.27 1.95 -23.41
N GLN A 274 125.58 2.38 -24.46
CA GLN A 274 126.16 2.55 -25.80
C GLN A 274 127.28 3.58 -25.79
N ASP A 275 127.10 4.72 -25.12
CA ASP A 275 128.11 5.77 -25.00
C ASP A 275 129.33 5.31 -24.20
N ARG A 276 129.13 4.54 -23.12
CA ARG A 276 130.23 3.91 -22.37
C ARG A 276 130.98 2.90 -23.24
N ALA A 277 130.26 2.07 -24.00
CA ALA A 277 130.87 1.11 -24.91
C ALA A 277 131.63 1.81 -26.05
N ALA A 278 131.08 2.89 -26.62
CA ALA A 278 131.72 3.70 -27.65
C ALA A 278 132.97 4.39 -27.12
N ARG A 279 132.93 4.96 -25.91
CA ARG A 279 134.11 5.53 -25.24
C ARG A 279 135.18 4.48 -24.96
N ALA A 280 134.81 3.33 -24.41
CA ALA A 280 135.75 2.24 -24.18
C ALA A 280 136.37 1.71 -25.48
N HIS A 281 135.57 1.59 -26.55
CA HIS A 281 136.07 1.21 -27.87
C HIS A 281 137.00 2.28 -28.45
N ALA A 282 136.66 3.56 -28.33
CA ALA A 282 137.52 4.67 -28.77
C ALA A 282 138.86 4.69 -27.99
N GLU A 283 138.84 4.43 -26.69
CA GLU A 283 140.05 4.27 -25.87
C GLU A 283 140.89 3.07 -26.31
N GLN A 284 140.27 1.93 -26.60
CA GLN A 284 140.94 0.75 -27.15
C GLN A 284 141.58 1.04 -28.50
N VAL A 285 140.87 1.73 -29.41
CA VAL A 285 141.40 2.15 -30.71
C VAL A 285 142.58 3.10 -30.53
N ALA A 286 142.47 4.11 -29.66
CA ALA A 286 143.56 5.03 -29.37
C ALA A 286 144.78 4.30 -28.77
N ASP A 287 144.57 3.31 -27.89
CA ASP A 287 145.66 2.51 -27.34
C ASP A 287 146.33 1.63 -28.39
N LEU A 288 145.55 0.99 -29.26
CA LEU A 288 146.06 0.23 -30.41
C LEU A 288 146.82 1.13 -31.38
N GLN A 289 146.34 2.34 -31.68
CA GLN A 289 147.05 3.33 -32.49
C GLN A 289 148.37 3.76 -31.84
N ARG A 290 148.40 4.00 -30.51
CA ARG A 290 149.65 4.28 -29.79
C ARG A 290 150.63 3.10 -29.80
N LYS A 291 150.12 1.86 -29.74
CA LYS A 291 150.95 0.65 -29.86
C LYS A 291 151.47 0.47 -31.30
N ALA A 292 150.63 0.75 -32.30
CA ALA A 292 151.02 0.73 -33.71
C ALA A 292 152.10 1.78 -33.99
N GLY A 293 151.90 3.04 -33.58
CA GLY A 293 152.90 4.10 -33.70
C GLY A 293 154.20 3.79 -32.93
N ARG A 294 154.13 3.13 -31.76
CA ARG A 294 155.33 2.59 -31.09
C ARG A 294 156.00 1.48 -31.88
N GLY A 295 155.22 0.61 -32.51
CA GLY A 295 155.72 -0.43 -33.41
C GLY A 295 156.40 0.14 -34.65
N GLU A 296 155.83 1.17 -35.25
CA GLU A 296 156.40 1.93 -36.38
C GLU A 296 157.71 2.60 -35.96
N LEU A 297 157.75 3.29 -34.82
CA LEU A 297 158.97 3.91 -34.29
C LEU A 297 160.08 2.87 -34.01
N LEU A 298 159.73 1.71 -33.44
CA LEU A 298 160.67 0.63 -33.21
C LEU A 298 161.15 -0.01 -34.53
N ALA A 299 160.29 -0.10 -35.54
CA ALA A 299 160.66 -0.56 -36.87
C ALA A 299 161.61 0.44 -37.54
N GLU A 300 161.36 1.75 -37.43
CA GLU A 300 162.28 2.79 -37.89
C GLU A 300 163.64 2.71 -37.19
N GLN A 301 163.66 2.58 -35.86
CA GLN A 301 164.90 2.39 -35.09
C GLN A 301 165.65 1.12 -35.52
N HIS A 302 164.95 0.02 -35.73
CA HIS A 302 165.56 -1.22 -36.23
C HIS A 302 166.14 -1.02 -37.63
N THR A 303 165.46 -0.30 -38.51
CA THR A 303 165.92 0.00 -39.86
C THR A 303 167.18 0.88 -39.82
N GLN A 304 167.20 1.92 -38.98
CA GLN A 304 168.39 2.75 -38.75
C GLN A 304 169.56 1.94 -38.18
N LEU A 305 169.32 1.06 -37.21
CA LEU A 305 170.33 0.12 -36.68
C LEU A 305 170.84 -0.84 -37.74
N GLN A 306 169.95 -1.30 -38.63
CA GLN A 306 170.29 -2.21 -39.72
C GLN A 306 171.11 -1.50 -40.78
N GLU A 307 170.82 -0.24 -41.09
CA GLU A 307 171.62 0.64 -41.96
C GLU A 307 173.00 0.91 -41.33
N GLN A 308 173.08 1.24 -40.04
CA GLN A 308 174.36 1.37 -39.32
C GLN A 308 175.17 0.06 -39.36
N CYS A 309 174.52 -1.09 -39.19
CA CYS A 309 175.17 -2.40 -39.30
C CYS A 309 175.63 -2.70 -40.74
N GLN A 310 174.92 -2.24 -41.76
CA GLN A 310 175.34 -2.39 -43.16
C GLN A 310 176.55 -1.50 -43.47
N LEU A 311 176.57 -0.25 -42.99
CA LEU A 311 177.72 0.65 -43.10
C LEU A 311 178.97 0.04 -42.44
N LEU A 312 178.85 -0.47 -41.21
CA LEU A 312 179.95 -1.16 -40.53
C LEU A 312 180.45 -2.42 -41.26
N ARG A 313 179.58 -3.12 -42.01
CA ARG A 313 179.97 -4.27 -42.84
C ARG A 313 180.70 -3.85 -44.11
N LEU A 314 180.31 -2.72 -44.71
CA LEU A 314 180.99 -2.15 -45.88
C LEU A 314 182.39 -1.66 -45.50
N ASP A 315 182.54 -0.93 -44.39
CA ASP A 315 183.86 -0.47 -43.90
C ASP A 315 184.80 -1.63 -43.57
N ARG A 316 184.28 -2.72 -42.99
CA ARG A 316 185.05 -3.96 -42.77
C ARG A 316 185.43 -4.67 -44.06
N GLY A 317 184.56 -4.63 -45.07
CA GLY A 317 184.84 -5.19 -46.40
C GLY A 317 185.96 -4.45 -47.11
N ASP A 318 186.00 -3.12 -47.00
CA ASP A 318 187.02 -2.28 -47.62
C ASP A 318 188.37 -2.36 -46.90
N ALA A 319 188.38 -2.41 -45.56
CA ALA A 319 189.60 -2.70 -44.79
C ALA A 319 190.21 -4.07 -45.15
N ARG A 320 189.37 -5.09 -45.36
CA ARG A 320 189.82 -6.45 -45.71
C ARG A 320 190.37 -6.55 -47.14
N ARG A 321 189.79 -5.80 -48.08
CA ARG A 321 190.32 -5.67 -49.45
C ARG A 321 191.68 -4.96 -49.47
N GLY A 322 191.84 -3.88 -48.70
CA GLY A 322 193.12 -3.20 -48.54
C GLY A 322 194.22 -4.12 -48.01
N LEU A 323 193.91 -4.93 -47.00
CA LEU A 323 194.82 -5.94 -46.43
C LEU A 323 195.20 -7.04 -47.44
N GLN A 324 194.25 -7.55 -48.23
CA GLN A 324 194.56 -8.57 -49.25
C GLN A 324 195.42 -8.03 -50.40
N MET A 325 195.24 -6.77 -50.79
CA MET A 325 196.10 -6.13 -51.79
C MET A 325 197.53 -5.95 -51.27
N ALA A 326 197.70 -5.56 -50.00
CA ALA A 326 199.02 -5.43 -49.38
C ALA A 326 199.76 -6.79 -49.29
N VAL A 327 199.05 -7.87 -48.97
CA VAL A 327 199.63 -9.23 -48.91
C VAL A 327 200.06 -9.72 -50.29
N ARG A 328 199.25 -9.50 -51.34
CA ARG A 328 199.64 -9.87 -52.72
C ARG A 328 200.83 -9.07 -53.24
N ALA A 329 200.98 -7.82 -52.83
CA ALA A 329 202.14 -7.00 -53.21
C ALA A 329 203.45 -7.51 -52.55
N LEU A 330 203.37 -8.08 -51.35
CA LEU A 330 204.50 -8.71 -50.65
C LEU A 330 204.95 -10.03 -51.28
N ASP A 331 204.03 -10.87 -51.75
CA ASP A 331 204.35 -12.15 -52.41
C ASP A 331 204.98 -11.98 -53.81
N ALA A 332 204.80 -10.83 -54.46
CA ALA A 332 205.33 -10.55 -55.80
C ALA A 332 206.77 -10.01 -55.81
N GLY A 333 207.45 -9.92 -54.67
CA GLY A 333 208.85 -9.49 -54.59
C GLY A 333 209.11 -8.01 -54.93
N GLN A 334 208.08 -7.16 -54.81
CA GLN A 334 208.23 -5.72 -55.03
C GLN A 334 208.96 -5.03 -53.86
N PRO A 335 209.81 -4.01 -54.11
CA PRO A 335 210.57 -3.36 -53.05
C PRO A 335 209.66 -2.70 -52.00
N SER A 336 210.05 -2.82 -50.73
CA SER A 336 209.29 -2.51 -49.49
C SER A 336 208.61 -1.12 -49.37
N GLN A 337 208.83 -0.22 -50.32
CA GLN A 337 208.30 1.14 -50.32
C GLN A 337 206.87 1.21 -50.93
N GLN A 338 206.55 0.36 -51.92
CA GLN A 338 205.22 0.32 -52.53
C GLN A 338 204.13 -0.27 -51.60
N VAL A 339 204.51 -1.18 -50.70
CA VAL A 339 203.57 -1.77 -49.72
C VAL A 339 203.20 -0.76 -48.64
N ARG A 340 204.11 0.17 -48.31
CA ARG A 340 203.87 1.21 -47.29
C ARG A 340 202.89 2.26 -47.79
N ASP A 341 202.99 2.68 -49.06
CA ASP A 341 202.05 3.64 -49.67
C ASP A 341 200.62 3.11 -49.81
N ILE A 342 200.46 1.79 -50.01
CA ILE A 342 199.13 1.15 -50.08
C ILE A 342 198.47 1.11 -48.69
N LEU A 343 199.24 0.80 -47.63
CA LEU A 343 198.71 0.78 -46.26
C LEU A 343 198.40 2.19 -45.73
N GLN A 344 199.21 3.19 -46.07
CA GLN A 344 198.98 4.58 -45.64
C GLN A 344 197.68 5.14 -46.24
N ARG A 345 197.41 4.86 -47.52
CA ARG A 345 196.20 5.35 -48.22
C ARG A 345 194.89 4.75 -47.68
N HIS A 346 194.95 3.57 -47.07
CA HIS A 346 193.78 2.96 -46.42
C HIS A 346 193.59 3.40 -44.97
N LEU A 347 194.64 3.89 -44.29
CA LEU A 347 194.52 4.50 -42.96
C LEU A 347 193.90 5.90 -43.02
N ASP A 348 194.19 6.68 -44.06
CA ASP A 348 193.63 8.03 -44.24
C ASP A 348 192.15 8.03 -44.67
N GLN A 349 191.58 6.87 -45.03
CA GLN A 349 190.16 6.71 -45.43
C GLN A 349 189.26 6.18 -44.31
N ALA A 350 189.79 5.88 -43.12
CA ALA A 350 189.05 5.22 -42.03
C ALA A 350 188.57 6.16 -40.91
N GLU A 351 188.55 7.48 -41.13
CA GLU A 351 188.03 8.48 -40.17
C GLU A 351 186.66 9.03 -40.61
N PRO A 352 185.52 8.46 -40.17
CA PRO A 352 184.23 9.12 -40.31
C PRO A 352 183.95 10.03 -39.11
N ALA A 353 183.80 11.32 -39.42
CA ALA A 353 183.30 12.37 -38.55
C ALA A 353 181.81 12.12 -38.19
N ALA A 354 181.51 12.08 -36.89
CA ALA A 354 180.15 11.98 -36.37
C ALA A 354 179.45 13.35 -36.42
N GLN A 355 178.27 13.43 -37.05
CA GLN A 355 177.37 14.58 -36.95
C GLN A 355 175.95 14.16 -36.54
N ASP A 356 175.60 14.59 -35.33
CA ASP A 356 174.32 15.08 -34.81
C ASP A 356 173.03 14.86 -35.63
N THR A 357 172.09 14.11 -35.03
CA THR A 357 170.66 14.16 -35.35
C THR A 357 169.88 14.79 -34.18
N GLY A 358 169.54 16.07 -34.33
CA GLY A 358 168.61 16.79 -33.46
C GLY A 358 167.14 16.46 -33.79
N SER A 359 166.35 16.21 -32.74
CA SER A 359 164.92 15.89 -32.78
C SER A 359 164.14 16.96 -31.98
N THR A 360 163.07 17.50 -32.55
CA THR A 360 162.05 18.36 -31.91
C THR A 360 160.71 18.01 -32.57
N SER A 361 159.78 17.31 -31.92
CA SER A 361 158.91 17.68 -30.78
C SER A 361 157.83 18.70 -31.13
N THR A 362 156.58 18.22 -31.03
CA THR A 362 155.31 18.86 -30.58
C THR A 362 154.72 20.01 -31.40
N ASP A 363 153.44 19.89 -31.81
CA ASP A 363 152.34 20.58 -31.11
C ASP A 363 150.93 20.31 -31.67
N ASP A 364 149.95 20.53 -30.77
CA ASP A 364 148.57 21.02 -31.00
C ASP A 364 147.48 20.10 -31.59
N ALA A 365 146.19 20.23 -31.25
CA ALA A 365 145.48 20.90 -30.16
C ALA A 365 144.01 20.41 -30.19
N PHE A 366 143.38 20.50 -29.04
CA PHE A 366 142.03 20.08 -28.68
C PHE A 366 140.98 21.16 -29.03
N VAL A 367 139.72 20.74 -29.30
CA VAL A 367 138.40 21.36 -28.99
C VAL A 367 137.38 21.11 -30.12
N PRO A 368 136.15 20.67 -29.78
CA PRO A 368 134.96 21.31 -30.38
C PRO A 368 133.87 21.67 -29.36
N PRO A 369 132.89 22.52 -29.76
CA PRO A 369 132.06 23.30 -28.84
C PRO A 369 130.71 22.65 -28.51
N THR A 370 130.18 23.08 -27.36
CA THR A 370 128.82 22.85 -26.85
C THR A 370 127.79 23.65 -27.66
N GLY A 371 126.73 22.98 -28.13
CA GLY A 371 125.54 23.61 -28.71
C GLY A 371 124.29 23.17 -27.94
N GLU A 372 123.72 24.12 -27.19
CA GLU A 372 122.37 24.11 -26.62
C GLU A 372 121.28 24.28 -27.70
N GLU A 373 120.02 24.20 -27.25
CA GLU A 373 118.73 24.53 -27.92
C GLU A 373 117.93 23.27 -28.35
N ARG A 374 116.64 23.11 -28.07
CA ARG A 374 115.56 24.02 -27.65
C ARG A 374 114.37 23.17 -27.18
N ARG A 375 113.64 23.65 -26.16
CA ARG A 375 112.28 23.22 -25.83
C ARG A 375 111.26 24.11 -26.54
N SER A 376 110.18 23.51 -27.04
CA SER A 376 108.80 24.03 -26.97
C SER A 376 107.84 22.86 -27.11
#